data_AF-A0A7Y2GPR6-F1
#
_entry.id   AF-A0A7Y2GPR6-F1
#
_cell.length_a   1.000
_cell.length_b   1.000
_cell.length_c   1.000
_cell.angle_alpha   90.00
_cell.angle_beta   90.00
_cell.angle_gamma   90.00
#
_symmetry.space_group_name_H-M   'P 1'
#
loop_
_entity.id
_entity.type
_entity.pdbx_description
1 polymer ?
#
loop_
_entity_poly.entity_id
_entity_poly.type
_entity_poly.pdbx_seq_one_letter_code
_entity_poly.pdbx_strand_id
1 'polypeptide(L)'
;MARLFVFGVFLLVCLSCKDQKAEVVANENFINEMSSEKWPKKAAVNAKAASILEEWEEYKALETSFDALYLVDNREDLSLTIENLIEAQKNLEGSEYPPELDIAQVKSRQKVFKTYILKVKGDLIYRIDPH
;
A
#
# COMPACT_ATOMS: atom_id res chain seq x y z
N MET A 1 46.26 42.17 -1.30
CA MET A 1 45.52 41.26 -2.19
C MET A 1 44.80 40.10 -1.48
N ALA A 2 45.02 39.82 -0.18
CA ALA A 2 44.26 38.78 0.54
C ALA A 2 42.86 39.22 1.00
N ARG A 3 42.65 40.52 1.30
CA ARG A 3 41.35 41.04 1.78
C ARG A 3 40.26 41.02 0.70
N LEU A 4 40.60 41.30 -0.56
CA LEU A 4 39.66 41.25 -1.69
C LEU A 4 39.26 39.82 -2.06
N PHE A 5 40.14 38.84 -1.82
CA PHE A 5 39.86 37.44 -2.11
C PHE A 5 38.79 36.84 -1.17
N VAL A 6 38.80 37.27 0.10
CA VAL A 6 37.81 36.83 1.11
C VAL A 6 36.39 37.31 0.76
N PHE A 7 36.24 38.55 0.28
CA PHE A 7 34.94 39.06 -0.17
C PHE A 7 34.44 38.35 -1.44
N GLY A 8 35.33 37.97 -2.37
CA GLY A 8 34.97 37.21 -3.57
C GLY A 8 34.46 35.79 -3.25
N VAL A 9 35.08 35.12 -2.28
CA VAL A 9 34.64 33.79 -1.82
C VAL A 9 33.30 33.86 -1.08
N PHE A 10 33.08 34.90 -0.27
CA PHE A 10 31.81 35.08 0.45
C PHE A 10 30.63 35.36 -0.51
N LEU A 11 30.87 36.11 -1.59
CA LEU A 11 29.87 36.41 -2.61
C LEU A 11 29.49 35.18 -3.46
N LEU A 12 30.44 34.25 -3.68
CA LEU A 12 30.22 32.97 -4.34
C LEU A 12 29.34 32.01 -3.52
N VAL A 13 29.46 32.03 -2.18
CA VAL A 13 28.61 31.21 -1.29
C VAL A 13 27.16 31.71 -1.30
N CYS A 14 26.93 33.02 -1.34
CA CYS A 14 25.57 33.59 -1.42
C CYS A 14 24.87 33.32 -2.77
N LEU A 15 25.63 33.22 -3.87
CA LEU A 15 25.07 32.91 -5.21
C LEU A 15 24.81 31.41 -5.44
N SER A 16 25.31 30.53 -4.56
CA SER A 16 25.04 29.09 -4.64
C SER A 16 23.70 28.68 -4.02
N CYS A 17 22.97 29.62 -3.39
CA CYS A 17 21.55 29.45 -3.12
C CYS A 17 20.78 29.74 -4.41
N LYS A 18 21.00 28.86 -5.39
CA LYS A 18 20.14 28.75 -6.56
C LYS A 18 18.79 28.35 -5.98
N ASP A 19 17.79 29.21 -6.09
CA ASP A 19 16.40 28.85 -5.87
C ASP A 19 16.14 27.60 -6.71
N GLN A 20 16.24 26.43 -6.08
CA GLN A 20 15.33 25.36 -6.40
C GLN A 20 14.00 26.01 -6.12
N LYS A 21 13.32 26.44 -7.20
CA LYS A 21 11.88 26.52 -7.19
C LYS A 21 11.48 25.24 -6.49
N ALA A 22 11.10 25.35 -5.22
CA ALA A 22 10.20 24.39 -4.65
C ALA A 22 9.09 24.42 -5.68
N GLU A 23 9.03 23.38 -6.50
CA GLU A 23 7.74 22.90 -6.93
C GLU A 23 7.01 22.75 -5.61
N VAL A 24 6.31 23.82 -5.24
CA VAL A 24 5.06 23.72 -4.52
C VAL A 24 4.30 22.80 -5.45
N VAL A 25 4.50 21.50 -5.25
CA VAL A 25 3.55 20.46 -5.59
C VAL A 25 2.30 21.07 -5.03
N ALA A 26 1.51 21.66 -5.92
CA ALA A 26 0.21 22.15 -5.57
C ALA A 26 -0.35 20.99 -4.78
N ASN A 27 -0.63 21.24 -3.50
CA ASN A 27 -1.45 20.35 -2.74
C ASN A 27 -2.82 20.52 -3.38
N GLU A 28 -2.96 19.96 -4.58
CA GLU A 28 -4.20 19.60 -5.14
C GLU A 28 -4.70 18.58 -4.14
N ASN A 29 -5.44 19.09 -3.16
CA ASN A 29 -6.51 18.37 -2.52
C ASN A 29 -7.50 17.99 -3.63
N PHE A 30 -7.07 17.20 -4.62
CA PHE A 30 -7.92 16.29 -5.31
C PHE A 30 -8.29 15.30 -4.22
N ILE A 31 -9.41 15.55 -3.55
CA ILE A 31 -10.29 14.47 -3.17
C ILE A 31 -10.64 13.80 -4.51
N ASN A 32 -9.74 12.96 -5.00
CA ASN A 32 -9.97 12.18 -6.19
C ASN A 32 -10.92 11.09 -5.69
N GLU A 33 -12.23 11.32 -5.86
CA GLU A 33 -13.25 10.33 -5.55
C GLU A 33 -12.84 9.03 -6.24
N MET A 34 -12.52 8.03 -5.43
CA MET A 34 -12.13 6.72 -5.92
C MET A 34 -13.41 5.92 -6.11
N SER A 35 -13.52 5.23 -7.25
CA SER A 35 -14.66 4.37 -7.56
C SER A 35 -14.19 2.97 -7.87
N SER A 36 -14.71 2.00 -7.10
CA SER A 36 -14.46 0.56 -7.27
C SER A 36 -15.35 -0.08 -8.35
N GLU A 37 -16.25 0.68 -9.00
CA GLU A 37 -17.24 0.14 -9.96
C GLU A 37 -16.61 -0.62 -11.13
N LYS A 38 -15.41 -0.19 -11.56
CA LYS A 38 -14.69 -0.79 -12.68
C LYS A 38 -13.77 -1.94 -12.27
N TRP A 39 -13.64 -2.22 -10.97
CA TRP A 39 -12.74 -3.25 -10.50
C TRP A 39 -13.31 -4.64 -10.80
N PRO A 40 -12.45 -5.65 -10.98
CA PRO A 40 -12.89 -7.02 -11.08
C PRO A 40 -13.72 -7.39 -9.85
N LYS A 41 -14.82 -8.12 -10.05
CA LYS A 41 -15.59 -8.65 -8.92
C LYS A 41 -14.75 -9.69 -8.17
N LYS A 42 -14.86 -9.70 -6.85
CA LYS A 42 -14.25 -10.74 -6.01
C LYS A 42 -14.66 -12.12 -6.50
N ALA A 43 -13.67 -13.00 -6.70
CA ALA A 43 -13.91 -14.37 -7.12
C ALA A 43 -14.54 -15.17 -5.96
N ALA A 44 -15.56 -15.97 -6.27
CA ALA A 44 -16.16 -16.86 -5.30
C ALA A 44 -15.23 -18.05 -5.00
N VAL A 45 -15.12 -18.40 -3.72
CA VAL A 45 -14.42 -19.62 -3.30
C VAL A 45 -15.29 -20.85 -3.63
N ASN A 46 -14.64 -21.97 -3.95
CA ASN A 46 -15.37 -23.21 -4.18
C ASN A 46 -16.03 -23.72 -2.90
N ALA A 47 -17.17 -24.41 -3.04
CA ALA A 47 -17.99 -24.84 -1.89
C ALA A 47 -17.25 -25.76 -0.90
N LYS A 48 -16.29 -26.57 -1.37
CA LYS A 48 -15.52 -27.47 -0.51
C LYS A 48 -14.56 -26.70 0.40
N ALA A 49 -13.93 -25.65 -0.12
CA ALA A 49 -13.03 -24.80 0.66
C ALA A 49 -13.82 -23.85 1.56
N ALA A 50 -14.99 -23.37 1.13
CA ALA A 50 -15.82 -22.44 1.90
C ALA A 50 -16.11 -22.95 3.32
N SER A 51 -16.51 -24.21 3.48
CA SER A 51 -16.81 -24.78 4.81
C SER A 51 -15.60 -24.85 5.74
N ILE A 52 -14.38 -24.96 5.21
CA ILE A 52 -13.14 -24.98 6.00
C ILE A 52 -12.77 -23.55 6.40
N LEU A 53 -12.97 -22.60 5.48
CA LEU A 53 -12.60 -21.20 5.66
C LEU A 53 -13.55 -20.45 6.61
N GLU A 54 -14.81 -20.85 6.71
CA GLU A 54 -15.79 -20.27 7.65
C GLU A 54 -15.41 -20.48 9.12
N GLU A 55 -14.68 -21.54 9.44
CA GLU A 55 -14.20 -21.86 10.79
C GLU A 55 -12.83 -21.20 11.10
N TRP A 56 -12.17 -20.62 10.09
CA TRP A 56 -10.84 -20.01 10.26
C TRP A 56 -10.96 -18.50 10.47
N GLU A 57 -10.91 -18.06 11.72
CA GLU A 57 -11.13 -16.66 12.12
C GLU A 57 -10.17 -15.68 11.43
N GLU A 58 -8.88 -16.01 11.34
CA GLU A 58 -7.90 -15.15 10.71
C GLU A 58 -8.14 -15.01 9.20
N TYR A 59 -8.66 -16.06 8.55
CA TYR A 59 -9.06 -15.97 7.16
C TYR A 59 -10.26 -15.05 7.01
N LYS A 60 -11.27 -15.16 7.89
CA LYS A 60 -12.44 -14.25 7.87
C LYS A 60 -12.04 -12.79 8.09
N ALA A 61 -11.08 -12.54 8.96
CA ALA A 61 -10.53 -11.20 9.18
C ALA A 61 -9.82 -10.66 7.92
N LEU A 62 -9.07 -11.51 7.22
CA LEU A 62 -8.46 -11.17 5.93
C LEU A 62 -9.53 -10.86 4.88
N GLU A 63 -10.54 -11.72 4.76
CA GLU A 63 -11.64 -11.58 3.79
C GLU A 63 -12.41 -10.28 4.02
N THR A 64 -12.71 -9.96 5.29
CA THR A 64 -13.39 -8.70 5.67
C THR A 64 -12.55 -7.48 5.29
N SER A 65 -11.23 -7.53 5.56
CA SER A 65 -10.31 -6.45 5.16
C SER A 65 -10.19 -6.32 3.65
N PHE A 66 -10.28 -7.43 2.92
CA PHE A 66 -10.25 -7.43 1.46
C PHE A 66 -11.56 -6.85 0.89
N ASP A 67 -12.70 -7.15 1.48
CA ASP A 67 -14.00 -6.61 1.06
C ASP A 67 -14.10 -5.09 1.28
N ALA A 68 -13.45 -4.59 2.34
CA ALA A 68 -13.35 -3.15 2.57
C ALA A 68 -12.66 -2.39 1.42
N LEU A 69 -11.83 -3.05 0.60
CA LEU A 69 -11.25 -2.44 -0.61
C LEU A 69 -12.32 -2.00 -1.61
N TYR A 70 -13.52 -2.55 -1.59
CA TYR A 70 -14.58 -2.13 -2.52
C TYR A 70 -15.42 -0.97 -1.98
N LEU A 71 -15.20 -0.57 -0.72
CA LEU A 71 -15.95 0.47 -0.01
C LEU A 71 -15.16 1.77 0.16
N VAL A 72 -13.97 1.86 -0.44
CA VAL A 72 -13.08 3.00 -0.30
C VAL A 72 -13.44 4.12 -1.26
N ASP A 73 -13.63 5.31 -0.70
CA ASP A 73 -14.06 6.50 -1.44
C ASP A 73 -12.90 7.48 -1.71
N ASN A 74 -11.80 7.34 -0.97
CA ASN A 74 -10.63 8.23 -1.08
C ASN A 74 -9.32 7.50 -0.76
N ARG A 75 -8.21 8.20 -0.95
CA ARG A 75 -6.86 7.65 -0.80
C ARG A 75 -6.50 7.35 0.65
N GLU A 76 -6.91 8.19 1.57
CA GLU A 76 -6.66 8.03 3.00
C GLU A 76 -7.31 6.74 3.51
N ASP A 77 -8.56 6.52 3.13
CA ASP A 77 -9.31 5.30 3.42
C ASP A 77 -8.65 4.08 2.75
N LEU A 78 -8.14 4.22 1.52
CA LEU A 78 -7.41 3.13 0.84
C LEU A 78 -6.10 2.82 1.56
N SER A 79 -5.38 3.84 2.01
CA SER A 79 -4.16 3.66 2.79
C SER A 79 -4.45 2.89 4.07
N LEU A 80 -5.49 3.27 4.81
CA LEU A 80 -5.89 2.58 6.03
C LEU A 80 -6.33 1.14 5.77
N THR A 81 -7.12 0.92 4.72
CA THR A 81 -7.61 -0.40 4.32
C THR A 81 -6.45 -1.32 3.94
N ILE A 82 -5.44 -0.81 3.24
CA ILE A 82 -4.24 -1.57 2.88
C ILE A 82 -3.41 -1.94 4.13
N GLU A 83 -3.26 -1.05 5.11
CA GLU A 83 -2.59 -1.39 6.38
C GLU A 83 -3.35 -2.49 7.14
N ASN A 84 -4.67 -2.39 7.23
CA ASN A 84 -5.50 -3.42 7.86
C ASN A 84 -5.36 -4.77 7.16
N LEU A 85 -5.35 -4.77 5.82
CA LEU A 85 -5.18 -5.97 5.02
C LEU A 85 -3.78 -6.60 5.22
N ILE A 86 -2.72 -5.80 5.36
CA ILE A 86 -1.37 -6.28 5.67
C ILE A 86 -1.34 -6.94 7.05
N GLU A 87 -1.94 -6.33 8.07
CA GLU A 87 -1.94 -6.89 9.42
C GLU A 87 -2.78 -8.17 9.48
N ALA A 88 -3.94 -8.21 8.81
CA ALA A 88 -4.74 -9.42 8.68
C ALA A 88 -3.97 -10.56 7.97
N GLN A 89 -3.21 -10.24 6.91
CA GLN A 89 -2.37 -11.23 6.24
C GLN A 89 -1.27 -11.77 7.16
N LYS A 90 -0.64 -10.89 7.95
CA LYS A 90 0.39 -11.29 8.92
C LYS A 90 -0.18 -12.20 10.00
N ASN A 91 -1.38 -11.90 10.50
CA ASN A 91 -2.07 -12.73 11.47
C ASN A 91 -2.43 -14.10 10.87
N LEU A 92 -2.95 -14.13 9.64
CA LEU A 92 -3.22 -15.38 8.93
C LEU A 92 -1.96 -16.23 8.75
N GLU A 93 -0.85 -15.62 8.37
CA GLU A 93 0.43 -16.31 8.21
C GLU A 93 0.97 -16.91 9.51
N GLY A 94 0.71 -16.25 10.64
CA GLY A 94 1.10 -16.71 11.97
C GLY A 94 0.10 -17.63 12.67
N SER A 95 -1.10 -17.80 12.13
CA SER A 95 -2.16 -18.64 12.70
C SER A 95 -1.93 -20.13 12.48
N GLU A 96 -2.67 -20.96 13.20
CA GLU A 96 -2.71 -22.40 12.93
C GLU A 96 -3.57 -22.66 11.69
N TYR A 97 -2.99 -23.37 10.72
CA TYR A 97 -3.66 -23.64 9.45
C TYR A 97 -4.57 -24.87 9.61
N PRO A 98 -5.77 -24.85 9.01
CA PRO A 98 -6.55 -26.07 8.84
C PRO A 98 -5.72 -27.15 8.15
N PRO A 99 -5.72 -28.42 8.60
CA PRO A 99 -4.84 -29.46 8.07
C PRO A 99 -4.92 -29.65 6.55
N GLU A 100 -6.10 -29.45 5.95
CA GLU A 100 -6.35 -29.55 4.52
C GLU A 100 -5.73 -28.39 3.72
N LEU A 101 -5.48 -27.26 4.38
CA LEU A 101 -4.93 -26.03 3.80
C LEU A 101 -3.47 -25.78 4.23
N ASP A 102 -2.95 -26.56 5.18
CA ASP A 102 -1.56 -26.52 5.64
C ASP A 102 -0.60 -27.17 4.63
N ILE A 103 -0.60 -26.65 3.40
CA ILE A 103 0.22 -27.14 2.29
C ILE A 103 1.02 -26.00 1.66
N ALA A 104 2.17 -26.35 1.08
CA ALA A 104 3.10 -25.38 0.49
C ALA A 104 2.47 -24.53 -0.61
N GLN A 105 1.52 -25.10 -1.37
CA GLN A 105 0.82 -24.41 -2.45
C GLN A 105 -0.02 -23.23 -1.93
N VAL A 106 -0.74 -23.42 -0.83
CA VAL A 106 -1.56 -22.36 -0.20
C VAL A 106 -0.66 -21.26 0.35
N LYS A 107 0.36 -21.63 1.13
CA LYS A 107 1.32 -20.68 1.71
C LYS A 107 2.08 -19.89 0.64
N SER A 108 2.44 -20.54 -0.47
CA SER A 108 3.07 -19.88 -1.62
C SER A 108 2.17 -18.81 -2.23
N ARG A 109 0.87 -19.10 -2.42
CA ARG A 109 -0.10 -18.12 -2.94
C ARG A 109 -0.32 -16.96 -1.97
N GLN A 110 -0.38 -17.21 -0.67
CA GLN A 110 -0.48 -16.14 0.33
C GLN A 110 0.76 -15.23 0.33
N LYS A 111 1.97 -15.77 0.12
CA LYS A 111 3.19 -14.96 -0.03
C LYS A 111 3.15 -14.07 -1.27
N VAL A 112 2.65 -14.59 -2.39
CA VAL A 112 2.43 -13.80 -3.61
C VAL A 112 1.44 -12.67 -3.33
N PHE A 113 0.31 -12.99 -2.69
CA PHE A 113 -0.70 -12.01 -2.31
C PHE A 113 -0.14 -10.90 -1.40
N LYS A 114 0.58 -11.27 -0.33
CA LYS A 114 1.32 -10.33 0.54
C LYS A 114 2.22 -9.39 -0.25
N THR A 115 2.96 -9.94 -1.22
CA THR A 115 3.87 -9.15 -2.06
C THR A 115 3.12 -8.09 -2.86
N TYR A 116 1.95 -8.41 -3.40
CA TYR A 116 1.13 -7.43 -4.13
C TYR A 116 0.58 -6.34 -3.21
N ILE A 117 0.08 -6.68 -2.02
CA ILE A 117 -0.43 -5.68 -1.07
C ILE A 117 0.70 -4.71 -0.65
N LEU A 118 1.91 -5.22 -0.41
CA LEU A 118 3.06 -4.39 -0.08
C LEU A 118 3.48 -3.46 -1.23
N LYS A 119 3.35 -3.91 -2.48
CA LYS A 119 3.57 -3.05 -3.65
C LYS A 119 2.56 -1.92 -3.69
N VAL A 120 1.27 -2.22 -3.53
CA VAL A 120 0.21 -1.21 -3.47
C VAL A 120 0.48 -0.18 -2.38
N LYS A 121 0.89 -0.62 -1.18
CA LYS A 121 1.32 0.30 -0.11
C LYS A 121 2.47 1.21 -0.55
N GLY A 122 3.48 0.64 -1.22
CA GLY A 122 4.59 1.42 -1.78
C GLY A 122 4.10 2.47 -2.79
N ASP A 123 3.26 2.06 -3.74
CA ASP A 123 2.70 2.95 -4.77
C ASP A 123 1.89 4.09 -4.13
N LEU A 124 1.10 3.79 -3.09
CA LEU A 124 0.38 4.77 -2.29
C LEU A 124 1.29 5.73 -1.53
N ILE A 125 2.46 5.32 -1.07
CA ILE A 125 3.41 6.23 -0.38
C ILE A 125 4.11 7.13 -1.39
N TYR A 126 4.62 6.55 -2.48
CA TYR A 126 5.43 7.26 -3.46
C TYR A 126 4.62 8.00 -4.52
N ARG A 127 3.29 7.91 -4.48
CA ARG A 127 2.38 8.48 -5.48
C ARG A 127 2.71 8.00 -6.90
N ILE A 128 3.17 6.76 -7.03
CA ILE A 128 3.43 6.14 -8.32
C ILE A 128 2.11 5.57 -8.80
N ASP A 129 1.66 5.98 -9.98
CA ASP A 129 0.51 5.35 -10.63
C ASP A 129 0.96 3.96 -11.11
N PRO A 130 0.37 2.86 -10.63
CA PRO A 130 0.82 1.52 -11.02
C PRO A 130 0.54 1.30 -12.52
N HIS A 131 1.61 1.02 -13.29
CA HIS A 131 1.56 0.69 -14.72
C HIS A 131 0.99 -0.70 -15.00
#